data_AF-A0A7C2SAH5-F1
#
_entry.id   AF-A0A7C2SAH5-F1
#
_cell.length_a   1.000
_cell.length_b   1.000
_cell.length_c   1.000
_cell.angle_alpha   90.00
_cell.angle_beta   90.00
_cell.angle_gamma   90.00
#
_symmetry.space_group_name_H-M   'P 1'
#
loop_
_entity.id
_entity.type
_entity.pdbx_description
1 polymer ?
#
loop_
_entity_poly.entity_id
_entity_poly.type
_entity_poly.pdbx_seq_one_letter_code
_entity_poly.pdbx_strand_id
1 'polypeptide(L)'
;MRAVRVAAGALAAGLAAGACAHLARQEPGGSAPTRAAMADIVAALQVALPLSLSAERFEAPANRPALERSLAALRAGAQELETHGRSEDASFAYISHSLARDAEDLKRRFDAGRLDEARFLLGALVDDCVECHSRLPSASDSDLGAALYDAVDARQLTPVERARLEVATRQFEAALDRYEGLLTAPDANPAQLDVEGVLTDYLTVAVRVRQDLPRARATLEDLVERPDVPSYLATLLHTWIGAAEALEDRLDAPDTLAEAVRVAEEGAALKSFPRDRAALIHELVASSLLLRYVDAHPEPSPRNAQAYFLLGVAELASGRSGWVSEAQGYLETAIRMAPGTDWAKRAYVVLEEETLADYSGSGGVHVPPDVRSELRELRRIAIGEDAG
;
A
#
# COMPACT_ATOMS: atom_id res chain seq x y z
N MET A 1 58.65 -10.86 -16.01
CA MET A 1 57.40 -10.34 -16.60
C MET A 1 56.58 -11.52 -17.12
N ARG A 2 55.58 -11.97 -16.34
CA ARG A 2 54.66 -13.06 -16.74
C ARG A 2 53.34 -12.42 -17.14
N ALA A 3 52.92 -12.64 -18.38
CA ALA A 3 51.66 -12.17 -18.91
C ALA A 3 50.50 -12.95 -18.28
N VAL A 4 49.63 -12.26 -17.55
CA VAL A 4 48.36 -12.79 -17.05
C VAL A 4 47.34 -12.62 -18.17
N ARG A 5 46.87 -13.74 -18.74
CA ARG A 5 45.74 -13.77 -19.68
C ARG A 5 44.45 -13.69 -18.88
N VAL A 6 43.73 -12.58 -19.02
CA VAL A 6 42.34 -12.45 -18.55
C VAL A 6 41.44 -13.07 -19.61
N ALA A 7 40.79 -14.18 -19.28
CA ALA A 7 39.78 -14.80 -20.12
C ALA A 7 38.43 -14.11 -19.88
N ALA A 8 37.93 -13.41 -20.90
CA ALA A 8 36.58 -12.89 -20.93
C ALA A 8 35.61 -14.06 -21.16
N GLY A 9 34.87 -14.44 -20.11
CA GLY A 9 33.77 -15.39 -20.21
C GLY A 9 32.53 -14.70 -20.77
N ALA A 10 32.14 -15.05 -21.99
CA ALA A 10 30.85 -14.70 -22.54
C ALA A 10 29.77 -15.57 -21.87
N LEU A 11 28.92 -14.96 -21.03
CA LEU A 11 27.71 -15.61 -20.54
C LEU A 11 26.66 -15.63 -21.65
N ALA A 12 26.19 -16.84 -21.97
CA ALA A 12 25.18 -17.09 -22.98
C ALA A 12 23.79 -16.63 -22.49
N ALA A 13 23.21 -15.67 -23.20
CA ALA A 13 21.83 -15.19 -23.02
C ALA A 13 20.83 -16.08 -23.76
N GLY A 14 20.79 -17.38 -23.44
CA GLY A 14 19.89 -18.34 -24.07
C GLY A 14 18.99 -19.04 -23.05
N LEU A 15 17.68 -18.96 -23.29
CA LEU A 15 16.57 -19.70 -22.63
C LEU A 15 15.87 -18.98 -21.46
N ALA A 16 14.97 -18.04 -21.78
CA ALA A 16 13.97 -17.53 -20.83
C ALA A 16 12.52 -17.50 -21.38
N ALA A 17 12.24 -18.11 -22.54
CA ALA A 17 10.91 -18.03 -23.17
C ALA A 17 9.96 -19.20 -22.81
N GLY A 18 10.42 -20.21 -22.07
CA GLY A 18 9.65 -21.45 -21.83
C GLY A 18 9.06 -21.63 -20.42
N ALA A 19 9.45 -20.79 -19.45
CA ALA A 19 9.10 -21.02 -18.03
C ALA A 19 7.81 -20.33 -17.57
N CYS A 20 7.31 -19.32 -18.29
CA CYS A 20 6.15 -18.53 -17.83
C CYS A 20 4.81 -19.30 -17.91
N ALA A 21 4.69 -20.33 -18.76
CA ALA A 21 3.41 -21.01 -18.97
C ALA A 21 2.97 -21.93 -17.82
N HIS A 22 3.87 -22.32 -16.89
CA HIS A 22 3.54 -23.27 -15.83
C HIS A 22 3.11 -22.65 -14.50
N LEU A 23 3.37 -21.35 -14.29
CA LEU A 23 3.04 -20.64 -13.05
C LEU A 23 1.58 -20.16 -12.97
N ALA A 24 0.77 -20.36 -14.01
CA ALA A 24 -0.66 -20.04 -14.00
C ALA A 24 -1.51 -21.09 -13.24
N ARG A 25 -1.06 -21.57 -12.08
CA ARG A 25 -1.96 -22.21 -11.12
C ARG A 25 -2.94 -21.14 -10.63
N GLN A 26 -4.22 -21.48 -10.58
CA GLN A 26 -5.30 -20.53 -10.36
C GLN A 26 -5.22 -19.96 -8.94
N GLU A 27 -4.63 -18.78 -8.78
CA GLU A 27 -4.85 -17.99 -7.57
C GLU A 27 -6.34 -17.64 -7.49
N PRO A 28 -7.00 -17.96 -6.36
CA PRO A 28 -8.38 -17.58 -6.14
C PRO A 28 -8.49 -16.04 -6.04
N GLY A 29 -9.46 -15.45 -6.76
CA GLY A 29 -9.88 -14.06 -6.51
C GLY A 29 -9.70 -13.05 -7.65
N GLY A 30 -8.93 -13.35 -8.70
CA GLY A 30 -8.73 -12.41 -9.83
C GLY A 30 -9.52 -12.74 -11.11
N SER A 31 -9.85 -11.73 -11.92
CA SER A 31 -10.24 -11.96 -13.32
C SER A 31 -9.06 -12.53 -14.12
N ALA A 32 -9.31 -13.25 -15.22
CA ALA A 32 -8.22 -13.77 -16.06
C ALA A 32 -7.32 -12.66 -16.64
N PRO A 33 -7.87 -11.51 -17.08
CA PRO A 33 -7.03 -10.37 -17.49
C PRO A 33 -6.20 -9.76 -16.36
N THR A 34 -6.77 -9.58 -15.16
CA THR A 34 -6.03 -9.06 -14.00
C THR A 34 -4.80 -9.93 -13.71
N ARG A 35 -4.97 -11.25 -13.72
CA ARG A 35 -3.84 -12.19 -13.53
C ARG A 35 -2.78 -12.08 -14.62
N ALA A 36 -3.18 -11.87 -15.87
CA ALA A 36 -2.24 -11.72 -16.97
C ALA A 36 -1.43 -10.42 -16.83
N ALA A 37 -2.09 -9.29 -16.57
CA ALA A 37 -1.43 -8.01 -16.33
C ALA A 37 -0.45 -8.07 -15.15
N MET A 38 -0.85 -8.71 -14.03
CA MET A 38 0.03 -8.89 -12.87
C MET A 38 1.22 -9.80 -13.17
N ALA A 39 1.06 -10.85 -13.98
CA ALA A 39 2.17 -11.70 -14.40
C ALA A 39 3.20 -10.92 -15.23
N ASP A 40 2.75 -10.03 -16.12
CA ASP A 40 3.62 -9.17 -16.92
C ASP A 40 4.35 -8.13 -16.06
N ILE A 41 3.65 -7.52 -15.09
CA ILE A 41 4.24 -6.61 -14.10
C ILE A 41 5.33 -7.32 -13.30
N VAL A 42 5.03 -8.52 -12.77
CA VAL A 42 5.99 -9.32 -12.00
C VAL A 42 7.21 -9.69 -12.84
N ALA A 43 7.01 -10.16 -14.08
CA ALA A 43 8.11 -10.50 -14.97
C ALA A 43 9.00 -9.27 -15.29
N ALA A 44 8.41 -8.10 -15.44
CA ALA A 44 9.16 -6.85 -15.61
C ALA A 44 9.98 -6.50 -14.36
N LEU A 45 9.38 -6.60 -13.17
CA LEU A 45 10.03 -6.29 -11.89
C LEU A 45 11.16 -7.26 -11.55
N GLN A 46 11.05 -8.54 -11.90
CA GLN A 46 12.12 -9.53 -11.76
C GLN A 46 13.43 -9.12 -12.44
N VAL A 47 13.36 -8.25 -13.45
CA VAL A 47 14.53 -7.69 -14.12
C VAL A 47 14.87 -6.30 -13.58
N ALA A 48 13.88 -5.41 -13.50
CA ALA A 48 14.14 -4.01 -13.21
C ALA A 48 14.55 -3.76 -11.74
N LEU A 49 13.88 -4.42 -10.79
CA LEU A 49 14.08 -4.17 -9.36
C LEU A 49 15.48 -4.61 -8.88
N PRO A 50 16.01 -5.81 -9.21
CA PRO A 50 17.37 -6.17 -8.80
C PRO A 50 18.46 -5.25 -9.35
N LEU A 51 18.23 -4.65 -10.52
CA LEU A 51 19.14 -3.69 -11.14
C LEU A 51 19.06 -2.31 -10.47
N SER A 52 17.88 -1.91 -9.98
CA SER A 52 17.67 -0.61 -9.32
C SER A 52 18.30 -0.51 -7.93
N LEU A 53 18.62 -1.65 -7.31
CA LEU A 53 19.34 -1.70 -6.02
C LEU A 53 20.79 -1.20 -6.08
N SER A 54 21.32 -0.93 -7.28
CA SER A 54 22.67 -0.41 -7.48
C SER A 54 22.68 0.62 -8.60
N ALA A 55 23.04 1.87 -8.28
CA ALA A 55 23.18 2.93 -9.26
C ALA A 55 24.10 2.51 -10.43
N GLU A 56 25.26 1.91 -10.12
CA GLU A 56 26.18 1.40 -11.12
C GLU A 56 25.52 0.38 -12.08
N ARG A 57 24.76 -0.58 -11.56
CA ARG A 57 24.07 -1.58 -12.40
C ARG A 57 22.93 -0.95 -13.20
N PHE A 58 22.17 -0.04 -12.61
CA PHE A 58 21.05 0.62 -13.27
C PHE A 58 21.52 1.54 -14.41
N GLU A 59 22.65 2.22 -14.23
CA GLU A 59 23.26 3.13 -15.22
C GLU A 59 24.12 2.41 -16.28
N ALA A 60 24.52 1.16 -16.02
CA ALA A 60 25.39 0.42 -16.92
C ALA A 60 24.79 0.31 -18.34
N PRO A 61 25.51 0.74 -19.40
CA PRO A 61 25.02 0.66 -20.78
C PRO A 61 24.63 -0.75 -21.23
N ALA A 62 25.28 -1.77 -20.66
CA ALA A 62 24.99 -3.18 -20.94
C ALA A 62 23.58 -3.61 -20.45
N ASN A 63 23.06 -2.98 -19.39
CA ASN A 63 21.75 -3.30 -18.81
C ASN A 63 20.62 -2.47 -19.44
N ARG A 64 20.94 -1.37 -20.13
CA ARG A 64 19.96 -0.45 -20.70
C ARG A 64 18.92 -1.14 -21.60
N PRO A 65 19.26 -2.04 -22.54
CA PRO A 65 18.23 -2.70 -23.35
C PRO A 65 17.27 -3.59 -22.53
N ALA A 66 17.75 -4.19 -21.43
CA ALA A 66 16.90 -4.97 -20.54
C ALA A 66 15.96 -4.08 -19.75
N LEU A 67 16.48 -2.99 -19.16
CA LEU A 67 15.68 -1.98 -18.44
C LEU A 67 14.64 -1.33 -19.35
N GLU A 68 14.99 -0.94 -20.57
CA GLU A 68 14.05 -0.34 -21.53
C GLU A 68 12.87 -1.26 -21.82
N ARG A 69 13.12 -2.55 -22.04
CA ARG A 69 12.07 -3.55 -22.28
C ARG A 69 11.23 -3.79 -21.02
N SER A 70 11.86 -3.98 -19.87
CA SER A 70 11.15 -4.25 -18.62
C SER A 70 10.31 -3.08 -18.17
N LEU A 71 10.83 -1.85 -18.22
CA LEU A 71 10.05 -0.66 -17.86
C LEU A 71 8.91 -0.38 -18.86
N ALA A 72 9.10 -0.70 -20.15
CA ALA A 72 8.01 -0.64 -21.13
C ALA A 72 6.92 -1.68 -20.84
N ALA A 73 7.30 -2.91 -20.47
CA ALA A 73 6.37 -3.97 -20.10
C ALA A 73 5.63 -3.66 -18.79
N LEU A 74 6.34 -3.16 -17.77
CA LEU A 74 5.75 -2.70 -16.51
C LEU A 74 4.66 -1.65 -16.75
N ARG A 75 4.97 -0.63 -17.56
CA ARG A 75 4.02 0.42 -17.94
C ARG A 75 2.81 -0.13 -18.69
N ALA A 76 3.03 -1.04 -19.64
CA ALA A 76 1.93 -1.65 -20.41
C ALA A 76 1.03 -2.49 -19.50
N GLY A 77 1.61 -3.34 -18.64
CA GLY A 77 0.87 -4.14 -17.68
C GLY A 77 0.09 -3.28 -16.68
N ALA A 78 0.67 -2.18 -16.19
CA ALA A 78 -0.02 -1.25 -15.31
C ALA A 78 -1.19 -0.53 -16.01
N GLN A 79 -1.03 -0.11 -17.27
CA GLN A 79 -2.12 0.46 -18.09
C GLN A 79 -3.25 -0.54 -18.37
N GLU A 80 -2.89 -1.80 -18.60
CA GLU A 80 -3.88 -2.86 -18.74
C GLU A 80 -4.62 -3.09 -17.42
N LEU A 81 -3.90 -3.11 -16.29
CA LEU A 81 -4.50 -3.22 -14.97
C LEU A 81 -5.47 -2.06 -14.67
N GLU A 82 -5.08 -0.82 -14.97
CA GLU A 82 -5.96 0.36 -14.86
C GLU A 82 -7.23 0.20 -15.70
N THR A 83 -7.08 -0.26 -16.96
CA THR A 83 -8.21 -0.44 -17.87
C THR A 83 -9.23 -1.43 -17.29
N HIS A 84 -8.75 -2.52 -16.69
CA HIS A 84 -9.60 -3.50 -16.00
C HIS A 84 -10.16 -2.93 -14.70
N GLY A 85 -9.35 -2.18 -13.96
CA GLY A 85 -9.74 -1.61 -12.68
C GLY A 85 -10.90 -0.63 -12.75
N ARG A 86 -11.11 0.02 -13.89
CA ARG A 86 -12.28 0.89 -14.13
C ARG A 86 -13.63 0.16 -14.04
N SER A 87 -13.65 -1.16 -14.21
CA SER A 87 -14.86 -1.98 -14.04
C SER A 87 -14.96 -2.68 -12.69
N GLU A 88 -13.93 -2.57 -11.85
CA GLU A 88 -13.90 -3.13 -10.49
C GLU A 88 -14.44 -2.11 -9.48
N ASP A 89 -14.22 -2.34 -8.19
CA ASP A 89 -14.53 -1.38 -7.15
C ASP A 89 -13.68 -0.10 -7.27
N ALA A 90 -14.13 0.98 -6.63
CA ALA A 90 -13.53 2.28 -6.83
C ALA A 90 -12.13 2.43 -6.18
N SER A 91 -11.81 1.65 -5.14
CA SER A 91 -10.45 1.59 -4.60
C SER A 91 -9.52 0.88 -5.58
N PHE A 92 -9.95 -0.25 -6.15
CA PHE A 92 -9.18 -0.92 -7.18
C PHE A 92 -8.94 0.01 -8.37
N ALA A 93 -9.96 0.76 -8.81
CA ALA A 93 -9.83 1.75 -9.87
C ALA A 93 -8.79 2.83 -9.53
N TYR A 94 -8.81 3.35 -8.30
CA TYR A 94 -7.86 4.38 -7.84
C TYR A 94 -6.41 3.86 -7.80
N ILE A 95 -6.14 2.74 -7.11
CA ILE A 95 -4.77 2.22 -6.99
C ILE A 95 -4.22 1.80 -8.36
N SER A 96 -5.03 1.12 -9.18
CA SER A 96 -4.58 0.71 -10.52
C SER A 96 -4.26 1.91 -11.41
N HIS A 97 -5.01 3.01 -11.28
CA HIS A 97 -4.68 4.28 -11.92
C HIS A 97 -3.38 4.91 -11.38
N SER A 98 -3.19 4.93 -10.05
CA SER A 98 -1.95 5.42 -9.44
C SER A 98 -0.74 4.66 -9.96
N LEU A 99 -0.79 3.32 -9.93
CA LEU A 99 0.27 2.45 -10.43
C LEU A 99 0.57 2.71 -11.91
N ALA A 100 -0.46 2.89 -12.76
CA ALA A 100 -0.29 3.19 -14.18
C ALA A 100 0.38 4.55 -14.41
N ARG A 101 -0.02 5.58 -13.64
CA ARG A 101 0.58 6.91 -13.71
C ARG A 101 2.05 6.88 -13.27
N ASP A 102 2.35 6.17 -12.20
CA ASP A 102 3.69 6.13 -11.62
C ASP A 102 4.63 5.28 -12.48
N ALA A 103 4.15 4.19 -13.08
CA ALA A 103 4.87 3.44 -14.11
C ALA A 103 5.15 4.27 -15.39
N GLU A 104 4.21 5.15 -15.78
CA GLU A 104 4.41 6.10 -16.88
C GLU A 104 5.46 7.17 -16.53
N ASP A 105 5.42 7.80 -15.35
CA ASP A 105 6.46 8.76 -14.96
C ASP A 105 7.84 8.09 -14.86
N LEU A 106 7.90 6.91 -14.25
CA LEU A 106 9.11 6.09 -14.19
C LEU A 106 9.73 5.89 -15.58
N LYS A 107 8.93 5.42 -16.55
CA LYS A 107 9.40 5.21 -17.93
C LYS A 107 9.86 6.51 -18.58
N ARG A 108 9.08 7.59 -18.43
CA ARG A 108 9.41 8.91 -18.97
C ARG A 108 10.72 9.47 -18.40
N ARG A 109 10.97 9.30 -17.10
CA ARG A 109 12.19 9.74 -16.41
C ARG A 109 13.40 8.95 -16.91
N PHE A 110 13.24 7.63 -17.04
CA PHE A 110 14.26 6.76 -17.60
C PHE A 110 14.64 7.15 -19.04
N ASP A 111 13.64 7.36 -19.91
CA ASP A 111 13.87 7.75 -21.31
C ASP A 111 14.56 9.11 -21.44
N ALA A 112 14.29 10.03 -20.53
CA ALA A 112 14.95 11.33 -20.44
C ALA A 112 16.38 11.27 -19.86
N GLY A 113 16.87 10.08 -19.48
CA GLY A 113 18.18 9.90 -18.85
C GLY A 113 18.24 10.36 -17.39
N ARG A 114 17.10 10.59 -16.74
CA ARG A 114 17.02 10.94 -15.30
C ARG A 114 17.02 9.66 -14.47
N LEU A 115 18.16 8.97 -14.48
CA LEU A 115 18.28 7.60 -13.99
C LEU A 115 18.13 7.48 -12.47
N ASP A 116 18.63 8.44 -11.70
CA ASP A 116 18.42 8.46 -10.24
C ASP A 116 16.94 8.61 -9.86
N GLU A 117 16.23 9.52 -10.53
CA GLU A 117 14.79 9.73 -10.31
C GLU A 117 13.99 8.47 -10.70
N ALA A 118 14.32 7.85 -11.84
CA ALA A 118 13.71 6.59 -12.25
C ALA A 118 13.99 5.46 -11.24
N ARG A 119 15.22 5.36 -10.74
CA ARG A 119 15.61 4.36 -9.74
C ARG A 119 14.83 4.53 -8.44
N PHE A 120 14.66 5.77 -7.98
CA PHE A 120 13.84 6.10 -6.82
C PHE A 120 12.37 5.73 -7.03
N LEU A 121 11.77 6.16 -8.16
CA LEU A 121 10.37 5.86 -8.47
C LEU A 121 10.08 4.36 -8.59
N LEU A 122 11.03 3.57 -9.11
CA LEU A 122 10.89 2.12 -9.15
C LEU A 122 10.88 1.48 -7.75
N GLY A 123 11.58 2.08 -6.78
CA GLY A 123 11.48 1.70 -5.37
C GLY A 123 10.11 2.06 -4.79
N ALA A 124 9.63 3.27 -5.04
CA ALA A 124 8.31 3.73 -4.58
C ALA A 124 7.15 2.91 -5.18
N LEU A 125 7.28 2.39 -6.40
CA LEU A 125 6.27 1.52 -7.01
C LEU A 125 6.06 0.21 -6.23
N VAL A 126 7.04 -0.23 -5.43
CA VAL A 126 6.86 -1.37 -4.50
C VAL A 126 5.83 -1.02 -3.43
N ASP A 127 5.76 0.24 -3.00
CA ASP A 127 4.78 0.69 -2.01
C ASP A 127 3.35 0.63 -2.55
N ASP A 128 3.12 0.92 -3.85
CA ASP A 128 1.80 0.70 -4.50
C ASP A 128 1.37 -0.77 -4.44
N CYS A 129 2.33 -1.70 -4.59
CA CYS A 129 2.05 -3.12 -4.47
C CYS A 129 1.72 -3.52 -3.04
N VAL A 130 2.39 -2.92 -2.04
CA VAL A 130 2.05 -3.14 -0.62
C VAL A 130 0.63 -2.69 -0.34
N GLU A 131 0.26 -1.48 -0.74
CA GLU A 131 -1.07 -0.93 -0.52
C GLU A 131 -2.13 -1.82 -1.17
N CYS A 132 -1.97 -2.11 -2.47
CA CYS A 132 -2.91 -2.94 -3.20
C CYS A 132 -3.03 -4.35 -2.64
N HIS A 133 -1.97 -4.94 -2.11
CA HIS A 133 -2.01 -6.30 -1.57
C HIS A 133 -2.48 -6.36 -0.12
N SER A 134 -2.33 -5.29 0.65
CA SER A 134 -2.80 -5.21 2.04
C SER A 134 -4.32 -5.07 2.18
N ARG A 135 -5.01 -4.76 1.09
CA ARG A 135 -6.49 -4.72 1.04
C ARG A 135 -7.14 -5.99 0.51
N LEU A 136 -6.38 -6.87 -0.16
CA LEU A 136 -6.99 -8.03 -0.81
C LEU A 136 -7.59 -8.97 0.23
N PRO A 137 -8.77 -9.56 -0.02
CA PRO A 137 -9.42 -10.48 0.92
C PRO A 137 -8.65 -11.80 1.10
N SER A 138 -7.55 -12.01 0.38
CA SER A 138 -6.72 -13.20 0.47
C SER A 138 -5.48 -12.93 1.32
N ALA A 139 -5.51 -13.47 2.55
CA ALA A 139 -4.37 -13.58 3.43
C ALA A 139 -3.28 -14.57 2.95
N SER A 140 -3.54 -15.31 1.86
CA SER A 140 -2.65 -16.38 1.39
C SER A 140 -1.42 -15.83 0.67
N ASP A 141 -0.32 -16.55 0.84
CA ASP A 141 0.92 -16.23 0.15
C ASP A 141 0.82 -16.53 -1.37
N SER A 142 1.60 -15.81 -2.17
CA SER A 142 1.59 -15.92 -3.64
C SER A 142 2.82 -16.68 -4.18
N ASP A 143 2.59 -17.74 -4.97
CA ASP A 143 3.66 -18.45 -5.69
C ASP A 143 4.33 -17.53 -6.73
N LEU A 144 3.54 -16.68 -7.40
CA LEU A 144 4.04 -15.71 -8.37
C LEU A 144 4.89 -14.64 -7.66
N GLY A 145 4.43 -14.18 -6.50
CA GLY A 145 5.17 -13.24 -5.66
C GLY A 145 6.48 -13.82 -5.12
N ALA A 146 6.50 -15.08 -4.69
CA ALA A 146 7.72 -15.77 -4.27
C ALA A 146 8.78 -15.78 -5.38
N ALA A 147 8.39 -16.03 -6.63
CA ALA A 147 9.30 -15.96 -7.76
C ALA A 147 9.87 -14.55 -8.00
N LEU A 148 9.13 -13.48 -7.69
CA LEU A 148 9.66 -12.12 -7.72
C LEU A 148 10.67 -11.88 -6.58
N TYR A 149 10.32 -12.30 -5.36
CA TYR A 149 11.19 -12.17 -4.21
C TYR A 149 12.55 -12.84 -4.43
N ASP A 150 12.54 -14.07 -4.97
CA ASP A 150 13.75 -14.86 -5.26
C ASP A 150 14.65 -14.23 -6.34
N ALA A 151 14.09 -13.40 -7.22
CA ALA A 151 14.86 -12.69 -8.25
C ALA A 151 15.66 -11.51 -7.67
N VAL A 152 15.27 -11.00 -6.49
CA VAL A 152 15.92 -9.89 -5.81
C VAL A 152 17.01 -10.42 -4.86
N ASP A 153 18.21 -9.85 -4.92
CA ASP A 153 19.23 -10.12 -3.90
C ASP A 153 18.85 -9.39 -2.60
N ALA A 154 17.95 -9.99 -1.83
CA ALA A 154 17.40 -9.41 -0.61
C ALA A 154 18.49 -9.01 0.39
N ARG A 155 19.70 -9.59 0.32
CA ARG A 155 20.85 -9.21 1.17
C ARG A 155 21.27 -7.75 1.00
N GLN A 156 20.96 -7.14 -0.15
CA GLN A 156 21.26 -5.74 -0.44
C GLN A 156 20.23 -4.77 0.14
N LEU A 157 19.07 -5.30 0.57
CA LEU A 157 18.02 -4.54 1.22
C LEU A 157 18.24 -4.52 2.74
N THR A 158 17.87 -3.41 3.37
CA THR A 158 17.71 -3.30 4.82
C THR A 158 16.58 -4.23 5.29
N PRO A 159 16.54 -4.62 6.58
CA PRO A 159 15.46 -5.46 7.10
C PRO A 159 14.05 -4.91 6.83
N VAL A 160 13.85 -3.59 6.97
CA VAL A 160 12.56 -2.93 6.71
C VAL A 160 12.19 -3.04 5.22
N GLU A 161 13.12 -2.76 4.31
CA GLU A 161 12.88 -2.90 2.87
C GLU A 161 12.57 -4.34 2.47
N ARG A 162 13.19 -5.35 3.12
CA ARG A 162 12.85 -6.75 2.85
C ARG A 162 11.44 -7.11 3.32
N ALA A 163 11.02 -6.62 4.49
CA ALA A 163 9.67 -6.85 5.00
C ALA A 163 8.63 -6.22 4.06
N ARG A 164 8.89 -4.99 3.57
CA ARG A 164 8.05 -4.35 2.56
C ARG A 164 8.01 -5.13 1.24
N LEU A 165 9.15 -5.62 0.76
CA LEU A 165 9.18 -6.46 -0.44
C LEU A 165 8.37 -7.75 -0.24
N GLU A 166 8.41 -8.35 0.95
CA GLU A 166 7.57 -9.51 1.27
C GLU A 166 6.09 -9.17 1.24
N VAL A 167 5.66 -8.05 1.83
CA VAL A 167 4.25 -7.63 1.72
C VAL A 167 3.87 -7.36 0.26
N ALA A 168 4.71 -6.65 -0.50
CA ALA A 168 4.51 -6.38 -1.92
C ALA A 168 4.44 -7.67 -2.77
N THR A 169 5.11 -8.73 -2.34
CA THR A 169 5.09 -10.05 -2.99
C THR A 169 4.15 -11.05 -2.31
N ARG A 170 3.28 -10.56 -1.40
CA ARG A 170 2.32 -11.38 -0.65
C ARG A 170 3.00 -12.59 -0.01
N GLN A 171 4.08 -12.36 0.73
CA GLN A 171 4.75 -13.33 1.61
C GLN A 171 4.49 -12.89 3.05
N PHE A 172 3.21 -12.88 3.44
CA PHE A 172 2.76 -12.14 4.63
C PHE A 172 3.28 -12.75 5.93
N GLU A 173 3.38 -14.08 6.01
CA GLU A 173 3.98 -14.74 7.19
C GLU A 173 5.45 -14.37 7.36
N ALA A 174 6.22 -14.41 6.28
CA ALA A 174 7.63 -14.02 6.31
C ALA A 174 7.80 -12.53 6.67
N ALA A 175 6.90 -11.67 6.19
CA ALA A 175 6.88 -10.24 6.54
C ALA A 175 6.60 -10.04 8.04
N LEU A 176 5.62 -10.75 8.60
CA LEU A 176 5.30 -10.68 10.03
C LEU A 176 6.48 -11.15 10.89
N ASP A 177 7.07 -12.31 10.58
CA ASP A 177 8.26 -12.81 11.28
C ASP A 177 9.40 -11.78 11.26
N ARG A 178 9.57 -11.08 10.12
CA ARG A 178 10.61 -10.06 9.98
C ARG A 178 10.32 -8.81 10.80
N TYR A 179 9.08 -8.32 10.78
CA TYR A 179 8.68 -7.17 11.59
C TYR A 179 8.82 -7.48 13.07
N GLU A 180 8.40 -8.66 13.52
CA GLU A 180 8.53 -9.11 14.91
C GLU A 180 10.00 -9.19 15.33
N GLY A 181 10.86 -9.72 14.45
CA GLY A 181 12.31 -9.71 14.66
C GLY A 181 12.89 -8.30 14.80
N LEU A 182 12.37 -7.31 14.06
CA LEU A 182 12.78 -5.91 14.18
C LEU A 182 12.30 -5.27 15.49
N LEU A 183 11.05 -5.53 15.88
CA LEU A 183 10.44 -4.96 17.09
C LEU A 183 11.05 -5.54 18.37
N THR A 184 11.52 -6.79 18.33
CA THR A 184 12.15 -7.48 19.48
C THR A 184 13.67 -7.36 19.51
N ALA A 185 14.31 -6.83 18.46
CA ALA A 185 15.76 -6.68 18.41
C ALA A 185 16.27 -5.70 19.51
N PRO A 186 17.19 -6.13 20.38
CA PRO A 186 17.63 -5.33 21.53
C PRO A 186 18.45 -4.08 21.15
N ASP A 187 18.99 -4.04 19.93
CA ASP A 187 19.75 -2.93 19.38
C ASP A 187 18.91 -1.98 18.51
N ALA A 188 17.68 -2.36 18.16
CA ALA A 188 16.75 -1.49 17.45
C ALA A 188 16.10 -0.50 18.41
N ASN A 189 16.05 0.79 18.04
CA ASN A 189 15.42 1.82 18.88
C ASN A 189 13.90 1.87 18.64
N PRO A 190 13.04 1.60 19.65
CA PRO A 190 11.58 1.58 19.47
C PRO A 190 10.99 2.89 18.93
N ALA A 191 11.55 4.03 19.34
CA ALA A 191 11.10 5.33 18.85
C ALA A 191 11.42 5.53 17.36
N GLN A 192 12.57 5.03 16.91
CA GLN A 192 12.95 5.10 15.51
C GLN A 192 12.06 4.19 14.65
N LEU A 193 11.80 2.95 15.12
CA LEU A 193 10.88 2.03 14.44
C LEU A 193 9.47 2.61 14.30
N ASP A 194 9.00 3.31 15.35
CA ASP A 194 7.70 3.99 15.30
C ASP A 194 7.68 5.14 14.27
N VAL A 195 8.73 5.97 14.25
CA VAL A 195 8.87 7.08 13.29
C VAL A 195 8.99 6.58 11.84
N GLU A 196 9.69 5.46 11.64
CA GLU A 196 9.84 4.82 10.32
C GLU A 196 8.57 4.10 9.84
N GLY A 197 7.55 4.01 10.69
CA GLY A 197 6.27 3.38 10.38
C GLY A 197 6.26 1.87 10.56
N VAL A 198 7.32 1.25 11.06
CA VAL A 198 7.46 -0.21 11.17
C VAL A 198 6.34 -0.83 12.01
N LEU A 199 5.95 -0.19 13.11
CA LEU A 199 4.84 -0.65 13.94
C LEU A 199 3.50 -0.59 13.19
N THR A 200 3.28 0.46 12.40
CA THR A 200 2.05 0.62 11.62
C THR A 200 2.01 -0.37 10.45
N ASP A 201 3.13 -0.60 9.76
CA ASP A 201 3.26 -1.60 8.70
C ASP A 201 2.97 -3.01 9.26
N TYR A 202 3.58 -3.35 10.42
CA TYR A 202 3.34 -4.61 11.12
C TYR A 202 1.86 -4.80 11.46
N LEU A 203 1.24 -3.83 12.14
CA LEU A 203 -0.15 -3.92 12.56
C LEU A 203 -1.11 -3.98 11.37
N THR A 204 -0.80 -3.29 10.28
CA THR A 204 -1.60 -3.39 9.04
C THR A 204 -1.62 -4.82 8.52
N VAL A 205 -0.46 -5.48 8.44
CA VAL A 205 -0.39 -6.87 7.99
C VAL A 205 -1.03 -7.81 9.02
N ALA A 206 -0.71 -7.68 10.30
CA ALA A 206 -1.21 -8.59 11.33
C ALA A 206 -2.72 -8.50 11.50
N VAL A 207 -3.26 -7.28 11.56
CA VAL A 207 -4.67 -7.00 11.91
C VAL A 207 -5.56 -6.94 10.67
N ARG A 208 -5.22 -6.13 9.66
CA ARG A 208 -6.09 -5.95 8.49
C ARG A 208 -5.98 -7.13 7.53
N VAL A 209 -4.76 -7.57 7.20
CA VAL A 209 -4.53 -8.64 6.21
C VAL A 209 -4.74 -10.03 6.82
N ARG A 210 -4.03 -10.34 7.90
CA ARG A 210 -4.02 -11.68 8.49
C ARG A 210 -5.09 -11.89 9.55
N GLN A 211 -5.72 -10.81 10.03
CA GLN A 211 -6.79 -10.87 11.04
C GLN A 211 -6.35 -11.61 12.31
N ASP A 212 -5.07 -11.50 12.68
CA ASP A 212 -4.44 -12.19 13.80
C ASP A 212 -4.15 -11.20 14.95
N LEU A 213 -5.23 -10.77 15.60
CA LEU A 213 -5.15 -9.93 16.80
C LEU A 213 -4.38 -10.59 17.96
N PRO A 214 -4.48 -11.91 18.21
CA PRO A 214 -3.67 -12.57 19.23
C PRO A 214 -2.16 -12.42 19.01
N ARG A 215 -1.69 -12.62 17.77
CA ARG A 215 -0.27 -12.44 17.42
C ARG A 215 0.18 -11.00 17.57
N ALA A 216 -0.63 -10.05 17.10
CA ALA A 216 -0.36 -8.63 17.27
C ALA A 216 -0.26 -8.26 18.76
N ARG A 217 -1.22 -8.70 19.60
CA ARG A 217 -1.21 -8.46 21.05
C ARG A 217 0.07 -8.97 21.69
N ALA A 218 0.44 -10.23 21.44
CA ALA A 218 1.64 -10.83 22.03
C ALA A 218 2.92 -10.04 21.68
N THR A 219 3.05 -9.61 20.43
CA THR A 219 4.21 -8.82 20.00
C THR A 219 4.24 -7.43 20.64
N LEU A 220 3.08 -6.78 20.81
CA LEU A 220 2.99 -5.50 21.50
C LEU A 220 3.28 -5.62 23.00
N GLU A 221 2.88 -6.73 23.64
CA GLU A 221 3.20 -7.06 25.03
C GLU A 221 4.71 -7.24 25.21
N ASP A 222 5.38 -7.98 24.33
CA ASP A 222 6.83 -8.14 24.38
C ASP A 222 7.56 -6.79 24.16
N LEU A 223 7.07 -5.97 23.24
CA LEU A 223 7.64 -4.66 22.95
C LEU A 223 7.50 -3.71 24.15
N VAL A 224 6.32 -3.62 24.80
CA VAL A 224 6.10 -2.65 25.89
C VAL A 224 6.93 -2.95 27.14
N GLU A 225 7.33 -4.20 27.35
CA GLU A 225 8.19 -4.61 28.47
C GLU A 225 9.66 -4.21 28.29
N ARG A 226 10.05 -3.73 27.10
CA ARG A 226 11.42 -3.29 26.85
C ARG A 226 11.74 -2.00 27.64
N PRO A 227 12.87 -1.94 28.36
CA PRO A 227 13.20 -0.81 29.21
C PRO A 227 13.56 0.48 28.44
N ASP A 228 13.81 0.39 27.13
CA ASP A 228 14.14 1.51 26.25
C ASP A 228 12.95 2.09 25.50
N VAL A 229 11.73 1.57 25.72
CA VAL A 229 10.51 2.15 25.14
C VAL A 229 10.20 3.51 25.78
N PRO A 230 10.06 4.58 24.97
CA PRO A 230 9.71 5.89 25.51
C PRO A 230 8.27 5.91 26.04
N SER A 231 8.02 6.73 27.06
CA SER A 231 6.72 6.78 27.77
C SER A 231 5.51 7.05 26.86
N TYR A 232 5.67 7.87 25.82
CA TYR A 232 4.60 8.14 24.86
C TYR A 232 4.21 6.87 24.10
N LEU A 233 5.20 6.06 23.71
CA LEU A 233 4.99 4.83 22.96
C LEU A 233 4.42 3.76 23.87
N ALA A 234 4.93 3.61 25.10
CA ALA A 234 4.35 2.67 26.08
C ALA A 234 2.85 2.93 26.33
N THR A 235 2.45 4.21 26.41
CA THR A 235 1.04 4.59 26.54
C THR A 235 0.22 4.13 25.33
N LEU A 236 0.71 4.36 24.11
CA LEU A 236 0.06 3.89 22.88
C LEU A 236 -0.02 2.37 22.81
N LEU A 237 1.07 1.66 23.14
CA LEU A 237 1.13 0.21 23.14
C LEU A 237 0.09 -0.39 24.09
N HIS A 238 -0.05 0.13 25.31
CA HIS A 238 -1.09 -0.32 26.24
C HIS A 238 -2.51 -0.07 25.70
N THR A 239 -2.75 1.06 25.04
CA THR A 239 -4.03 1.31 24.36
C THR A 239 -4.29 0.28 23.26
N TRP A 240 -3.29 -0.04 22.44
CA TRP A 240 -3.42 -1.01 21.36
C TRP A 240 -3.57 -2.46 21.85
N ILE A 241 -2.84 -2.85 22.91
CA ILE A 241 -2.99 -4.17 23.57
C ILE A 241 -4.44 -4.35 24.05
N GLY A 242 -4.98 -3.37 24.77
CA GLY A 242 -6.36 -3.41 25.25
C GLY A 242 -7.39 -3.44 24.12
N ALA A 243 -7.14 -2.70 23.03
CA ALA A 243 -7.98 -2.75 21.84
C ALA A 243 -7.93 -4.12 21.15
N ALA A 244 -6.75 -4.73 21.03
CA ALA A 244 -6.58 -6.03 20.40
C ALA A 244 -7.31 -7.13 21.16
N GLU A 245 -7.26 -7.11 22.49
CA GLU A 245 -8.04 -8.00 23.35
C GLU A 245 -9.55 -7.77 23.21
N ALA A 246 -10.01 -6.51 23.22
CA ALA A 246 -11.44 -6.19 23.19
C ALA A 246 -12.12 -6.49 21.83
N LEU A 247 -11.34 -6.53 20.75
CA LEU A 247 -11.86 -6.68 19.38
C LEU A 247 -11.65 -8.10 18.81
N GLU A 248 -11.01 -9.02 19.54
CA GLU A 248 -10.63 -10.37 19.08
C GLU A 248 -11.82 -11.10 18.41
N ASP A 249 -12.95 -11.21 19.11
CA ASP A 249 -14.15 -11.92 18.62
C ASP A 249 -14.89 -11.18 17.49
N ARG A 250 -14.53 -9.93 17.19
CA ARG A 250 -15.27 -9.09 16.23
C ARG A 250 -14.80 -9.28 14.79
N LEU A 251 -13.61 -9.83 14.57
CA LEU A 251 -13.12 -10.12 13.23
C LEU A 251 -13.95 -11.22 12.55
N ASP A 252 -14.48 -12.15 13.35
CA ASP A 252 -15.39 -13.22 12.93
C ASP A 252 -16.87 -12.78 12.85
N ALA A 253 -17.17 -11.52 13.19
CA ALA A 253 -18.52 -11.00 13.11
C ALA A 253 -19.02 -10.99 11.65
N PRO A 254 -20.34 -11.14 11.42
CA PRO A 254 -20.90 -11.01 10.08
C PRO A 254 -20.52 -9.68 9.43
N ASP A 255 -20.23 -9.72 8.13
CA ASP A 255 -19.80 -8.58 7.29
C ASP A 255 -20.92 -7.56 7.09
N THR A 256 -21.27 -6.88 8.17
CA THR A 256 -22.33 -5.88 8.23
C THR A 256 -21.74 -4.50 8.45
N LEU A 257 -22.25 -3.53 7.71
CA LEU A 257 -21.87 -2.13 7.90
C LEU A 257 -22.11 -1.66 9.34
N ALA A 258 -23.17 -2.13 10.00
CA ALA A 258 -23.49 -1.71 11.37
C ALA A 258 -22.36 -2.06 12.35
N GLU A 259 -21.75 -3.23 12.20
CA GLU A 259 -20.65 -3.65 13.06
C GLU A 259 -19.38 -2.85 12.79
N ALA A 260 -19.04 -2.63 11.51
CA ALA A 260 -17.90 -1.84 11.13
C ALA A 260 -18.00 -0.38 11.60
N VAL A 261 -19.20 0.23 11.48
CA VAL A 261 -19.51 1.57 12.00
C VAL A 261 -19.29 1.61 13.51
N ARG A 262 -19.78 0.60 14.24
CA ARG A 262 -19.60 0.52 15.69
C ARG A 262 -18.12 0.47 16.08
N VAL A 263 -17.29 -0.35 15.40
CA VAL A 263 -15.83 -0.36 15.65
C VAL A 263 -15.23 1.02 15.41
N ALA A 264 -15.57 1.66 14.29
CA ALA A 264 -15.03 2.97 13.92
C ALA A 264 -15.41 4.07 14.92
N GLU A 265 -16.65 4.06 15.42
CA GLU A 265 -17.13 5.02 16.43
C GLU A 265 -16.44 4.81 17.79
N GLU A 266 -16.25 3.56 18.21
CA GLU A 266 -15.48 3.23 19.41
C GLU A 266 -14.02 3.72 19.30
N GLY A 267 -13.39 3.50 18.13
CA GLY A 267 -12.05 4.03 17.85
C GLY A 267 -12.00 5.56 17.85
N ALA A 268 -12.98 6.22 17.22
CA ALA A 268 -13.05 7.68 17.19
C ALA A 268 -13.16 8.30 18.60
N ALA A 269 -13.83 7.63 19.53
CA ALA A 269 -13.95 8.08 20.92
C ALA A 269 -12.61 8.02 21.69
N LEU A 270 -11.63 7.25 21.22
CA LEU A 270 -10.28 7.19 21.82
C LEU A 270 -9.38 8.36 21.37
N LYS A 271 -9.69 9.01 20.25
CA LYS A 271 -8.85 10.07 19.69
C LYS A 271 -9.01 11.38 20.45
N SER A 272 -7.88 11.96 20.85
CA SER A 272 -7.85 13.31 21.42
C SER A 272 -7.80 14.41 20.35
N PHE A 273 -7.34 14.08 19.14
CA PHE A 273 -7.22 14.97 17.98
C PHE A 273 -7.20 14.13 16.68
N PRO A 274 -7.42 14.72 15.48
CA PRO A 274 -7.60 13.96 14.24
C PRO A 274 -6.48 12.96 13.90
N ARG A 275 -5.21 13.33 14.18
CA ARG A 275 -4.01 12.53 13.92
C ARG A 275 -3.54 11.68 15.12
N ASP A 276 -4.38 11.53 16.14
CA ASP A 276 -4.10 10.66 17.28
C ASP A 276 -4.14 9.19 16.85
N ARG A 277 -3.12 8.42 17.23
CA ARG A 277 -2.95 7.02 16.86
C ARG A 277 -3.51 6.05 17.89
N ALA A 278 -4.10 6.53 18.98
CA ALA A 278 -4.76 5.69 19.98
C ALA A 278 -5.80 4.73 19.37
N ALA A 279 -6.44 5.13 18.26
CA ALA A 279 -7.47 4.35 17.58
C ALA A 279 -6.96 3.34 16.54
N LEU A 280 -5.65 3.22 16.28
CA LEU A 280 -5.11 2.49 15.12
C LEU A 280 -5.66 1.06 14.98
N ILE A 281 -5.70 0.28 16.05
CA ILE A 281 -6.25 -1.10 16.01
C ILE A 281 -7.75 -1.10 15.63
N HIS A 282 -8.54 -0.17 16.16
CA HIS A 282 -9.95 -0.05 15.80
C HIS A 282 -10.11 0.30 14.31
N GLU A 283 -9.25 1.16 13.78
CA GLU A 283 -9.29 1.58 12.38
C GLU A 283 -8.90 0.45 11.43
N LEU A 284 -7.90 -0.36 11.80
CA LEU A 284 -7.50 -1.55 11.04
C LEU A 284 -8.58 -2.64 11.07
N VAL A 285 -9.22 -2.88 12.22
CA VAL A 285 -10.35 -3.82 12.30
C VAL A 285 -11.56 -3.29 11.53
N ALA A 286 -11.90 -2.00 11.67
CA ALA A 286 -13.01 -1.37 10.96
C ALA A 286 -12.79 -1.41 9.45
N SER A 287 -11.60 -1.04 8.97
CA SER A 287 -11.27 -1.11 7.54
C SER A 287 -11.35 -2.53 6.99
N SER A 288 -10.87 -3.54 7.73
CA SER A 288 -11.06 -4.94 7.32
C SER A 288 -12.53 -5.32 7.16
N LEU A 289 -13.40 -4.92 8.10
CA LEU A 289 -14.84 -5.19 8.02
C LEU A 289 -15.51 -4.42 6.88
N LEU A 290 -15.09 -3.17 6.65
CA LEU A 290 -15.62 -2.31 5.60
C LEU A 290 -15.25 -2.81 4.20
N LEU A 291 -14.00 -3.27 4.00
CA LEU A 291 -13.55 -3.88 2.75
C LEU A 291 -14.42 -5.08 2.37
N ARG A 292 -14.61 -6.02 3.30
CA ARG A 292 -15.49 -7.18 3.08
C ARG A 292 -16.94 -6.77 2.82
N TYR A 293 -17.42 -5.71 3.50
CA TYR A 293 -18.76 -5.18 3.28
C TYR A 293 -18.93 -4.62 1.86
N VAL A 294 -18.01 -3.78 1.38
CA VAL A 294 -18.12 -3.18 0.03
C VAL A 294 -17.91 -4.21 -1.08
N ASP A 295 -17.06 -5.21 -0.86
CA ASP A 295 -16.87 -6.35 -1.78
C ASP A 295 -18.18 -7.15 -1.94
N ALA A 296 -18.88 -7.39 -0.82
CA ALA A 296 -20.15 -8.11 -0.82
C ALA A 296 -21.34 -7.29 -1.32
N HIS A 297 -21.21 -5.96 -1.40
CA HIS A 297 -22.27 -5.03 -1.80
C HIS A 297 -21.73 -3.98 -2.77
N PRO A 298 -21.36 -4.34 -4.02
CA PRO A 298 -20.71 -3.40 -4.94
C PRO A 298 -21.66 -2.30 -5.46
N GLU A 299 -22.98 -2.44 -5.32
CA GLU A 299 -23.94 -1.52 -5.92
C GLU A 299 -23.92 -0.13 -5.26
N PRO A 300 -23.94 0.98 -6.03
CA PRO A 300 -23.99 2.33 -5.46
C PRO A 300 -25.18 2.52 -4.49
N SER A 301 -24.88 2.89 -3.25
CA SER A 301 -25.89 3.15 -2.22
C SER A 301 -25.40 4.16 -1.18
N PRO A 302 -26.30 4.85 -0.45
CA PRO A 302 -25.89 5.71 0.67
C PRO A 302 -25.12 4.96 1.77
N ARG A 303 -25.36 3.65 1.91
CA ARG A 303 -24.64 2.78 2.86
C ARG A 303 -23.20 2.53 2.39
N ASN A 304 -23.01 2.30 1.10
CA ASN A 304 -21.65 2.16 0.55
C ASN A 304 -20.90 3.49 0.54
N ALA A 305 -21.58 4.62 0.30
CA ALA A 305 -20.97 5.93 0.48
C ALA A 305 -20.49 6.15 1.93
N GLN A 306 -21.26 5.71 2.92
CA GLN A 306 -20.82 5.70 4.32
C GLN A 306 -19.61 4.78 4.54
N ALA A 307 -19.63 3.58 3.97
CA ALA A 307 -18.53 2.62 4.10
C ALA A 307 -17.22 3.17 3.52
N TYR A 308 -17.28 3.73 2.31
CA TYR A 308 -16.14 4.38 1.65
C TYR A 308 -15.66 5.62 2.41
N PHE A 309 -16.56 6.42 2.98
CA PHE A 309 -16.15 7.53 3.84
C PHE A 309 -15.33 7.03 5.04
N LEU A 310 -15.79 5.97 5.70
CA LEU A 310 -15.10 5.40 6.87
C LEU A 310 -13.78 4.72 6.50
N LEU A 311 -13.70 4.07 5.34
CA LEU A 311 -12.43 3.56 4.79
C LEU A 311 -11.43 4.70 4.61
N GLY A 312 -11.85 5.80 3.97
CA GLY A 312 -10.99 6.97 3.78
C GLY A 312 -10.47 7.54 5.10
N VAL A 313 -11.31 7.63 6.13
CA VAL A 313 -10.90 8.08 7.46
C VAL A 313 -9.92 7.11 8.14
N ALA A 314 -10.15 5.80 8.01
CA ALA A 314 -9.25 4.78 8.56
C ALA A 314 -7.88 4.77 7.86
N GLU A 315 -7.85 4.97 6.54
CA GLU A 315 -6.60 5.08 5.77
C GLU A 315 -5.80 6.33 6.15
N LEU A 316 -6.43 7.48 6.40
CA LEU A 316 -5.69 8.67 6.84
C LEU A 316 -4.96 8.46 8.17
N ALA A 317 -5.49 7.57 9.03
CA ALA A 317 -4.90 7.29 10.32
C ALA A 317 -3.78 6.23 10.25
N SER A 318 -3.86 5.31 9.28
CA SER A 318 -2.88 4.24 9.07
C SER A 318 -1.79 4.59 8.03
N GLY A 319 -2.06 5.49 7.09
CA GLY A 319 -1.17 5.90 5.98
C GLY A 319 -0.01 6.81 6.35
N ARG A 320 0.60 6.62 7.53
CA ARG A 320 1.86 7.32 7.91
C ARG A 320 3.11 6.63 7.36
N SER A 321 2.97 5.40 6.87
CA SER A 321 4.00 4.82 6.01
C SER A 321 4.14 5.73 4.80
N GLY A 322 5.33 5.89 4.23
CA GLY A 322 5.54 6.73 3.04
C GLY A 322 4.83 6.24 1.77
N TRP A 323 3.81 5.39 1.93
CA TRP A 323 3.01 4.76 0.88
C TRP A 323 2.00 5.74 0.30
N VAL A 324 1.54 5.43 -0.91
CA VAL A 324 0.41 6.12 -1.52
C VAL A 324 -0.84 5.79 -0.71
N SER A 325 -1.45 6.79 -0.07
CA SER A 325 -2.69 6.59 0.67
C SER A 325 -3.88 6.44 -0.29
N GLU A 326 -4.70 5.40 -0.07
CA GLU A 326 -6.00 5.23 -0.74
C GLU A 326 -7.09 6.19 -0.24
N ALA A 327 -6.82 6.97 0.81
CA ALA A 327 -7.82 7.82 1.45
C ALA A 327 -8.54 8.74 0.45
N GLN A 328 -7.81 9.36 -0.48
CA GLN A 328 -8.41 10.22 -1.50
C GLN A 328 -9.39 9.45 -2.39
N GLY A 329 -8.99 8.27 -2.89
CA GLY A 329 -9.85 7.43 -3.72
C GLY A 329 -11.13 7.01 -3.00
N TYR A 330 -11.01 6.61 -1.72
CA TYR A 330 -12.17 6.26 -0.90
C TYR A 330 -13.11 7.45 -0.65
N LEU A 331 -12.57 8.62 -0.31
CA LEU A 331 -13.37 9.82 -0.05
C LEU A 331 -14.05 10.35 -1.32
N GLU A 332 -13.35 10.37 -2.46
CA GLU A 332 -13.95 10.72 -3.75
C GLU A 332 -15.08 9.75 -4.12
N THR A 333 -14.86 8.45 -3.91
CA THR A 333 -15.88 7.42 -4.15
C THR A 333 -17.13 7.70 -3.32
N ALA A 334 -16.98 8.02 -2.04
CA ALA A 334 -18.11 8.36 -1.17
C ALA A 334 -18.88 9.59 -1.68
N ILE A 335 -18.19 10.62 -2.19
CA ILE A 335 -18.81 11.82 -2.78
C ILE A 335 -19.64 11.46 -4.02
N ARG A 336 -19.05 10.71 -4.95
CA ARG A 336 -19.68 10.38 -6.24
C ARG A 336 -20.81 9.35 -6.09
N MET A 337 -20.71 8.46 -5.12
CA MET A 337 -21.68 7.38 -4.91
C MET A 337 -23.01 7.86 -4.34
N ALA A 338 -23.00 8.91 -3.52
CA ALA A 338 -24.22 9.47 -2.95
C ALA A 338 -24.24 11.01 -2.97
N PRO A 339 -24.32 11.65 -4.16
CA PRO A 339 -24.29 13.10 -4.30
C PRO A 339 -25.32 13.81 -3.42
N GLY A 340 -24.95 14.95 -2.84
CA GLY A 340 -25.83 15.77 -1.99
C GLY A 340 -26.16 15.19 -0.60
N THR A 341 -25.78 13.96 -0.30
CA THR A 341 -26.00 13.34 1.02
C THR A 341 -25.02 13.86 2.08
N ASP A 342 -25.33 13.64 3.35
CA ASP A 342 -24.45 14.06 4.44
C ASP A 342 -23.10 13.33 4.42
N TRP A 343 -23.05 12.08 3.94
CA TRP A 343 -21.80 11.36 3.74
C TRP A 343 -20.94 11.97 2.65
N ALA A 344 -21.53 12.38 1.51
CA ALA A 344 -20.78 13.08 0.47
C ALA A 344 -20.22 14.43 0.96
N LYS A 345 -21.01 15.20 1.73
CA LYS A 345 -20.54 16.46 2.33
C LYS A 345 -19.38 16.23 3.30
N ARG A 346 -19.50 15.23 4.18
CA ARG A 346 -18.44 14.87 5.14
C ARG A 346 -17.17 14.41 4.43
N ALA A 347 -17.31 13.57 3.41
CA ALA A 347 -16.19 13.09 2.60
C ALA A 347 -15.49 14.25 1.89
N TYR A 348 -16.25 15.19 1.31
CA TYR A 348 -15.68 16.39 0.69
C TYR A 348 -14.88 17.24 1.69
N VAL A 349 -15.40 17.47 2.90
CA VAL A 349 -14.70 18.27 3.92
C VAL A 349 -13.35 17.64 4.26
N VAL A 350 -13.31 16.32 4.50
CA VAL A 350 -12.07 15.62 4.83
C VAL A 350 -11.10 15.62 3.64
N LEU A 351 -11.59 15.36 2.43
CA LEU A 351 -10.76 15.35 1.22
C LEU A 351 -10.18 16.74 0.91
N GLU A 352 -10.98 17.80 1.05
CA GLU A 352 -10.52 19.18 0.89
C GLU A 352 -9.46 19.53 1.94
N GLU A 353 -9.68 19.18 3.21
CA GLU A 353 -8.73 19.46 4.30
C GLU A 353 -7.36 18.81 4.03
N GLU A 354 -7.33 17.50 3.75
CA GLU A 354 -6.07 16.79 3.49
C GLU A 354 -5.39 17.29 2.22
N THR A 355 -6.15 17.51 1.14
CA THR A 355 -5.59 18.07 -0.10
C THR A 355 -4.96 19.44 0.14
N LEU A 356 -5.63 20.32 0.89
CA LEU A 356 -5.09 21.63 1.22
C LEU A 356 -3.85 21.53 2.13
N ALA A 357 -3.83 20.57 3.06
CA ALA A 357 -2.68 20.33 3.93
C ALA A 357 -1.42 19.96 3.11
N ASP A 358 -1.56 19.12 2.08
CA ASP A 358 -0.44 18.70 1.21
C ASP A 358 0.15 19.85 0.39
N TYR A 359 -0.66 20.87 0.08
CA TYR A 359 -0.23 22.09 -0.62
C TYR A 359 0.00 23.29 0.29
N SER A 360 0.04 23.08 1.62
CA SER A 360 0.29 24.11 2.62
C SER A 360 1.73 24.06 3.13
N GLY A 361 2.29 25.23 3.45
CA GLY A 361 3.62 25.34 4.05
C GLY A 361 3.89 26.73 4.59
N SER A 362 5.15 27.03 4.91
CA SER A 362 5.55 28.34 5.43
C SER A 362 5.29 29.50 4.46
N GLY A 363 5.20 29.22 3.15
CA GLY A 363 4.84 30.18 2.12
C GLY A 363 3.33 30.41 1.93
N GLY A 364 2.47 29.68 2.65
CA GLY A 364 1.02 29.66 2.44
C GLY A 364 0.57 28.50 1.53
N VAL A 365 -0.68 28.55 1.09
CA VAL A 365 -1.36 27.46 0.38
C VAL A 365 -1.23 27.63 -1.14
N HIS A 366 -0.65 26.65 -1.83
CA HIS A 366 -0.35 26.70 -3.27
C HIS A 366 -0.91 25.48 -4.03
N VAL A 367 -2.24 25.40 -4.13
CA VAL A 367 -2.90 24.31 -4.86
C VAL A 367 -2.70 24.48 -6.39
N PRO A 368 -2.32 23.44 -7.14
CA PRO A 368 -2.27 23.47 -8.61
C PRO A 368 -3.65 23.78 -9.26
N PRO A 369 -3.71 24.38 -10.47
CA PRO A 369 -4.98 24.73 -11.12
C PRO A 369 -5.90 23.53 -11.41
N ASP A 370 -5.33 22.39 -11.77
CA ASP A 370 -5.98 21.11 -12.01
C ASP A 370 -6.60 20.56 -10.73
N VAL A 371 -5.84 20.47 -9.63
CA VAL A 371 -6.35 20.05 -8.31
C VAL A 371 -7.48 20.97 -7.82
N ARG A 372 -7.37 22.30 -8.02
CA ARG A 372 -8.48 23.22 -7.72
C ARG A 372 -9.72 22.96 -8.57
N SER A 373 -9.54 22.56 -9.82
CA SER A 373 -10.65 22.24 -10.71
C SER A 373 -11.39 21.01 -10.23
N GLU A 374 -10.64 19.99 -9.83
CA GLU A 374 -11.15 18.75 -9.25
C GLU A 374 -11.89 18.99 -7.93
N LEU A 375 -11.30 19.72 -6.98
CA LEU A 375 -11.99 20.08 -5.73
C LEU A 375 -13.31 20.83 -6.00
N ARG A 376 -13.34 21.76 -6.96
CA ARG A 376 -14.59 22.44 -7.34
C ARG A 376 -15.61 21.50 -7.96
N GLU A 377 -15.19 20.52 -8.75
CA GLU A 377 -16.10 19.51 -9.26
C GLU A 377 -16.71 18.68 -8.12
N LEU A 378 -15.86 18.13 -7.25
CA LEU A 378 -16.28 17.30 -6.12
C LEU A 378 -17.19 18.08 -5.17
N ARG A 379 -16.91 19.37 -4.94
CA ARG A 379 -17.77 20.25 -4.15
C ARG A 379 -19.18 20.37 -4.73
N ARG A 380 -19.28 20.55 -6.05
CA ARG A 380 -20.58 20.65 -6.74
C ARG A 380 -21.37 19.35 -6.59
N ILE A 381 -20.70 18.20 -6.69
CA ILE A 381 -21.32 16.87 -6.50
C ILE A 381 -21.77 16.69 -5.03
N ALA A 382 -20.92 17.06 -4.07
CA ALA A 382 -21.17 16.85 -2.65
C ALA A 382 -22.25 17.78 -2.07
N ILE A 383 -22.25 19.06 -2.47
CA ILE A 383 -23.05 20.12 -1.83
C ILE A 383 -24.21 20.59 -2.72
N GLY A 384 -24.14 20.38 -4.04
CA GLY A 384 -25.18 20.81 -4.98
C GLY A 384 -25.20 22.31 -5.29
N GLU A 385 -24.14 23.05 -4.95
CA GLU A 385 -24.00 24.46 -5.33
C GLU A 385 -23.62 24.56 -6.82
N ASP A 386 -24.42 25.25 -7.64
CA ASP A 386 -23.92 25.78 -8.91
C ASP A 386 -22.85 26.83 -8.56
N ALA A 387 -21.60 26.60 -8.97
CA ALA A 387 -20.50 27.52 -8.70
C ALA A 387 -20.79 28.86 -9.38
N GLY A 388 -21.30 29.82 -8.59
CA GLY A 388 -21.53 31.21 -8.99
C GLY A 388 -20.24 32.00 -9.20
#